data_AF-A0A7X4CVL8-F1
#
_entry.id   AF-A0A7X4CVL8-F1
#
_cell.length_a   1.000
_cell.length_b   1.000
_cell.length_c   1.000
_cell.angle_alpha   90.00
_cell.angle_beta   90.00
_cell.angle_gamma   90.00
#
_symmetry.space_group_name_H-M   'P 1'
#
loop_
_entity.id
_entity.type
_entity.pdbx_description
1 polymer ?
#
loop_
_entity_poly.entity_id
_entity_poly.type
_entity_poly.pdbx_seq_one_letter_code
_entity_poly.pdbx_strand_id
1 'polypeptide(L)'
;LAGVSFGNSLIKQVARDLSRDLPNIRSFVTLSPIPGLMRWLRREGIRKCGGDPQGIERLAAKYLLDAKAPDGLPLDPVARFHLGNGAIVHAVHAAADISESGLAQSSGVMVNYKYDLSRIAQNSNQFSKRQEVAATSSVRNLARRATLAS
;
A
#
# COMPACT_ATOMS: atom_id res chain seq x y z
N LEU A 1 16.11 10.97 -14.22
CA LEU A 1 14.74 11.43 -13.88
C LEU A 1 14.38 11.25 -12.40
N ALA A 2 15.28 10.77 -11.52
CA ALA A 2 15.04 10.81 -10.08
C ALA A 2 15.01 12.28 -9.60
N GLY A 3 13.85 12.75 -9.13
CA GLY A 3 13.70 14.08 -8.52
C GLY A 3 12.74 15.05 -9.23
N VAL A 4 12.22 14.73 -10.42
CA VAL A 4 11.13 15.53 -11.02
C VAL A 4 9.80 14.99 -10.49
N SER A 5 9.27 15.65 -9.45
CA SER A 5 7.92 15.38 -8.97
C SER A 5 6.92 15.93 -10.00
N PHE A 6 6.25 15.05 -10.76
CA PHE A 6 5.08 15.42 -11.58
C PHE A 6 3.83 15.73 -10.72
N GLY A 7 4.02 16.00 -9.43
CA GLY A 7 2.94 16.22 -8.46
C GLY A 7 2.18 14.94 -8.12
N ASN A 8 1.50 14.95 -6.98
CA ASN A 8 0.58 13.90 -6.53
C ASN A 8 -0.73 13.86 -7.35
N SER A 9 -0.63 14.01 -8.68
CA SER A 9 -1.80 14.19 -9.56
C SER A 9 -1.84 13.24 -10.75
N LEU A 10 -0.78 12.45 -11.00
CA LEU A 10 -0.68 11.64 -12.21
C LEU A 10 -1.80 10.59 -12.29
N ILE A 11 -2.00 9.81 -11.22
CA ILE A 11 -3.05 8.77 -11.20
C ILE A 11 -4.44 9.39 -11.05
N LYS A 12 -4.54 10.52 -10.34
CA LYS A 12 -5.79 11.29 -10.22
C LYS A 12 -6.29 11.77 -11.59
N GLN A 13 -5.39 12.17 -12.48
CA GLN A 13 -5.75 12.61 -13.83
C GLN A 13 -6.19 11.43 -14.69
N VAL A 14 -5.38 10.35 -14.73
CA VAL A 14 -5.71 9.13 -15.47
C VAL A 14 -7.07 8.55 -15.08
N ALA A 15 -7.36 8.43 -13.77
CA ALA A 15 -8.64 7.87 -13.31
C ALA A 15 -9.84 8.76 -13.69
N ARG A 16 -9.67 10.10 -13.72
CA ARG A 16 -10.71 11.04 -14.16
C ARG A 16 -10.95 10.94 -15.67
N ASP A 17 -9.88 10.88 -16.45
CA ASP A 17 -9.97 10.78 -17.91
C ASP A 17 -10.64 9.47 -18.32
N LEU A 18 -10.24 8.34 -17.71
CA LEU A 18 -10.88 7.05 -17.92
C LEU A 18 -12.36 7.06 -17.51
N SER A 19 -12.72 7.71 -16.40
CA SER A 19 -14.13 7.81 -15.98
C SER A 19 -14.99 8.64 -16.94
N ARG A 20 -14.40 9.63 -17.61
CA ARG A 20 -15.09 10.45 -18.62
C ARG A 20 -15.26 9.66 -19.91
N ASP A 21 -14.21 9.00 -20.36
CA ASP A 21 -14.17 8.34 -21.66
C ASP A 21 -14.87 6.97 -21.62
N LEU A 22 -14.88 6.31 -20.46
CA LEU A 22 -15.48 4.99 -20.22
C LEU A 22 -16.41 5.04 -18.99
N PRO A 23 -17.62 5.63 -19.09
CA PRO A 23 -18.49 5.91 -17.94
C PRO A 23 -18.98 4.65 -17.19
N ASN A 24 -18.85 3.48 -17.78
CA ASN A 24 -19.17 2.20 -17.15
C ASN A 24 -18.07 1.70 -16.19
N ILE A 25 -16.86 2.27 -16.24
CA ILE A 25 -15.78 1.93 -15.30
C ILE A 25 -15.96 2.73 -14.02
N ARG A 26 -16.35 2.04 -12.95
CA ARG A 26 -16.64 2.65 -11.64
C ARG A 26 -15.57 2.41 -10.58
N SER A 27 -14.60 1.53 -10.85
CA SER A 27 -13.59 1.12 -9.88
C SER A 27 -12.20 1.23 -10.48
N PHE A 28 -11.33 1.95 -9.77
CA PHE A 28 -9.94 2.18 -10.15
C PHE A 28 -9.05 1.61 -9.04
N VAL A 29 -8.36 0.53 -9.33
CA VAL A 29 -7.55 -0.22 -8.36
C VAL A 29 -6.24 -0.61 -9.01
N THR A 30 -5.14 -0.54 -8.26
CA THR A 30 -3.81 -1.01 -8.70
C THR A 30 -3.51 -2.38 -8.09
N LEU A 31 -2.57 -3.13 -8.66
CA LEU A 31 -1.89 -4.24 -7.99
C LEU A 31 -0.41 -3.87 -7.89
N SER A 32 0.03 -3.48 -6.70
CA SER A 32 1.31 -2.82 -6.48
C SER A 32 2.26 -3.66 -5.62
N PRO A 33 3.59 -3.63 -5.87
CA PRO A 33 4.57 -4.35 -5.07
C PRO A 33 4.78 -3.71 -3.69
N ILE A 34 5.39 -4.47 -2.77
CA ILE A 34 5.73 -4.03 -1.41
C ILE A 34 7.24 -4.21 -1.16
N PRO A 35 8.11 -3.42 -1.83
CA PRO A 35 9.54 -3.72 -1.97
C PRO A 35 10.34 -3.79 -0.64
N GLY A 36 9.84 -3.15 0.42
CA GLY A 36 10.52 -3.05 1.71
C GLY A 36 10.10 -4.08 2.76
N LEU A 37 9.06 -4.90 2.50
CA LEU A 37 8.42 -5.71 3.53
C LEU A 37 9.39 -6.72 4.16
N MET A 38 10.05 -7.55 3.37
CA MET A 38 10.95 -8.59 3.91
C MET A 38 12.16 -7.99 4.63
N ARG A 39 12.61 -6.80 4.20
CA ARG A 39 13.68 -6.07 4.90
C ARG A 39 13.21 -5.59 6.27
N TRP A 40 11.99 -5.04 6.34
CA TRP A 40 11.40 -4.61 7.60
C TRP A 40 11.18 -5.79 8.54
N LEU A 41 10.59 -6.89 8.06
CA LEU A 41 10.38 -8.11 8.87
C LEU A 41 11.67 -8.66 9.48
N ARG A 42 12.76 -8.70 8.70
CA ARG A 42 14.07 -9.11 9.23
C ARG A 42 14.59 -8.20 10.35
N ARG A 43 14.30 -6.89 10.30
CA ARG A 43 14.66 -5.94 11.38
C ARG A 43 13.83 -6.17 12.63
N GLU A 44 12.56 -6.52 12.47
CA GLU A 44 11.65 -6.92 13.56
C GLU A 44 11.89 -8.36 14.06
N GLY A 45 13.00 -9.01 13.67
CA GLY A 45 13.34 -10.38 14.09
C GLY A 45 12.53 -11.51 13.42
N ILE A 46 11.62 -11.19 12.50
CA ILE A 46 10.80 -12.15 11.79
C ILE A 46 11.58 -12.71 10.59
N ARG A 47 12.08 -13.93 10.73
CA ARG A 47 12.93 -14.60 9.73
C ARG A 47 12.20 -15.64 8.88
N LYS A 48 11.12 -16.22 9.40
CA LYS A 48 10.29 -17.21 8.69
C LYS A 48 8.87 -16.71 8.61
N CYS A 49 8.42 -16.53 7.38
CA CYS A 49 7.03 -16.17 7.05
C CYS A 49 6.45 -17.13 6.00
N GLY A 50 7.25 -18.07 5.49
CA GLY A 50 6.81 -19.06 4.51
C GLY A 50 5.90 -20.09 5.15
N GLY A 51 4.78 -20.37 4.50
CA GLY A 51 3.82 -21.42 4.89
C GLY A 51 2.51 -20.93 5.50
N ASP A 52 2.38 -19.65 5.86
CA ASP A 52 1.12 -19.05 6.32
C ASP A 52 0.78 -17.80 5.47
N PRO A 53 -0.02 -17.96 4.39
CA PRO A 53 -0.49 -16.85 3.57
C PRO A 53 -1.20 -15.76 4.36
N GLN A 54 -2.02 -16.13 5.36
CA GLN A 54 -2.74 -15.13 6.16
C GLN A 54 -1.79 -14.41 7.13
N GLY A 55 -0.81 -15.12 7.66
CA GLY A 55 0.24 -14.54 8.51
C GLY A 55 1.00 -13.44 7.79
N ILE A 56 1.45 -13.69 6.55
CA ILE A 56 2.18 -12.69 5.77
C ILE A 56 1.29 -11.51 5.34
N GLU A 57 0.01 -11.73 5.06
CA GLU A 57 -0.95 -10.64 4.80
C GLU A 57 -1.15 -9.72 6.01
N ARG A 58 -1.27 -10.28 7.21
CA ARG A 58 -1.37 -9.50 8.46
C ARG A 58 -0.12 -8.67 8.68
N LEU A 59 1.06 -9.28 8.52
CA LEU A 59 2.35 -8.60 8.63
C LEU A 59 2.53 -7.50 7.59
N ALA A 60 2.14 -7.75 6.34
CA ALA A 60 2.16 -6.75 5.28
C ALA A 60 1.18 -5.59 5.57
N ALA A 61 -0.03 -5.88 6.06
CA ALA A 61 -0.97 -4.85 6.49
C ALA A 61 -0.39 -4.00 7.63
N LYS A 62 0.26 -4.62 8.63
CA LYS A 62 0.93 -3.90 9.72
C LYS A 62 2.06 -3.02 9.19
N TYR A 63 2.89 -3.54 8.30
CA TYR A 63 3.96 -2.77 7.65
C TYR A 63 3.42 -1.53 6.92
N LEU A 64 2.39 -1.70 6.09
CA LEU A 64 1.82 -0.62 5.28
C LEU A 64 1.15 0.48 6.14
N LEU A 65 0.53 0.10 7.27
CA LEU A 65 -0.25 1.02 8.11
C LEU A 65 0.59 1.67 9.22
N ASP A 66 1.44 0.89 9.88
CA ASP A 66 2.08 1.27 11.15
C ASP A 66 3.57 1.59 11.01
N ALA A 67 4.30 0.92 10.11
CA ALA A 67 5.72 1.16 9.98
C ALA A 67 5.96 2.55 9.39
N LYS A 68 6.66 3.42 10.13
CA LYS A 68 6.99 4.79 9.71
C LYS A 68 8.49 4.99 9.56
N ALA A 69 8.88 5.89 8.67
CA ALA A 69 10.22 6.46 8.65
C ALA A 69 10.36 7.57 9.71
N PRO A 70 11.58 8.07 9.97
CA PRO A 70 11.80 9.13 10.98
C PRO A 70 11.00 10.41 10.74
N ASP A 71 10.60 10.68 9.50
CA ASP A 71 9.76 11.82 9.11
C ASP A 71 8.26 11.60 9.37
N GLY A 72 7.86 10.44 9.91
CA GLY A 72 6.46 10.08 10.18
C GLY A 72 5.68 9.53 8.98
N LEU A 73 6.27 9.49 7.78
CA LEU A 73 5.62 8.92 6.60
C LEU A 73 5.66 7.38 6.62
N PRO A 74 4.68 6.69 5.99
CA PRO A 74 4.71 5.23 5.83
C PRO A 74 6.08 4.75 5.33
N LEU A 75 6.63 3.67 5.88
CA LEU A 75 7.99 3.24 5.53
C LEU A 75 8.10 2.77 4.06
N ASP A 76 7.01 2.25 3.50
CA ASP A 76 6.96 1.79 2.13
C ASP A 76 6.85 2.96 1.12
N PRO A 77 7.77 3.08 0.15
CA PRO A 77 7.76 4.17 -0.82
C PRO A 77 6.58 4.10 -1.81
N VAL A 78 6.08 2.90 -2.12
CA VAL A 78 4.94 2.71 -3.03
C VAL A 78 3.65 3.13 -2.34
N ALA A 79 3.51 2.83 -1.04
CA ALA A 79 2.44 3.34 -0.20
C ALA A 79 2.42 4.87 -0.15
N ARG A 80 3.58 5.51 0.08
CA ARG A 80 3.67 6.99 0.04
C ARG A 80 3.17 7.57 -1.28
N PHE A 81 3.57 6.96 -2.39
CA PHE A 81 3.15 7.40 -3.71
C PHE A 81 1.64 7.32 -3.89
N HIS A 82 1.03 6.16 -3.61
CA HIS A 82 -0.42 5.98 -3.78
C HIS A 82 -1.26 6.79 -2.79
N LEU A 83 -0.88 6.84 -1.51
CA LEU A 83 -1.55 7.64 -0.49
C LEU A 83 -1.43 9.14 -0.78
N GLY A 84 -0.27 9.58 -1.26
CA GLY A 84 -0.06 10.96 -1.74
C GLY A 84 -1.01 11.32 -2.87
N ASN A 85 -1.28 10.39 -3.78
CA ASN A 85 -2.28 10.54 -4.85
C ASN A 85 -3.73 10.31 -4.38
N GLY A 86 -3.98 10.15 -3.08
CA GLY A 86 -5.31 10.06 -2.48
C GLY A 86 -5.95 8.67 -2.54
N ALA A 87 -5.16 7.62 -2.79
CA ALA A 87 -5.64 6.26 -2.74
C ALA A 87 -5.93 5.79 -1.30
N ILE A 88 -6.59 4.64 -1.20
CA ILE A 88 -6.84 3.92 0.05
C ILE A 88 -6.16 2.56 -0.04
N VAL A 89 -5.48 2.11 1.02
CA VAL A 89 -5.02 0.71 1.14
C VAL A 89 -6.25 -0.18 1.19
N HIS A 90 -6.52 -0.91 0.11
CA HIS A 90 -7.81 -1.55 -0.13
C HIS A 90 -7.83 -3.02 0.30
N ALA A 91 -6.84 -3.79 -0.16
CA ALA A 91 -6.71 -5.22 0.07
C ALA A 91 -5.23 -5.63 -0.03
N VAL A 92 -4.85 -6.70 0.67
CA VAL A 92 -3.51 -7.29 0.67
C VAL A 92 -3.65 -8.73 0.22
N HIS A 93 -2.78 -9.19 -0.67
CA HIS A 93 -2.90 -10.48 -1.33
C HIS A 93 -1.60 -11.27 -1.23
N ALA A 94 -1.62 -12.41 -0.54
CA ALA A 94 -0.51 -13.36 -0.59
C ALA A 94 -0.40 -14.05 -1.96
N ALA A 95 0.81 -14.51 -2.27
CA ALA A 95 1.12 -15.26 -3.50
C ALA A 95 0.68 -14.55 -4.81
N ALA A 96 0.62 -13.22 -4.79
CA ALA A 96 0.23 -12.42 -5.94
C ALA A 96 1.39 -12.17 -6.92
N ASP A 97 2.64 -12.21 -6.43
CA ASP A 97 3.85 -12.17 -7.25
C ASP A 97 4.81 -13.28 -6.84
N ILE A 98 4.75 -14.41 -7.55
CA ILE A 98 5.60 -15.59 -7.30
C ILE A 98 6.96 -15.51 -8.02
N SER A 99 7.29 -14.37 -8.64
CA SER A 99 8.62 -14.17 -9.20
C SER A 99 9.68 -14.17 -8.09
N GLU A 100 10.93 -14.46 -8.45
CA GLU A 100 12.06 -14.41 -7.51
C GLU A 100 12.15 -13.04 -6.80
N SER A 101 11.92 -11.95 -7.55
CA SER A 101 11.89 -10.59 -7.01
C SER A 101 10.74 -10.39 -6.04
N GLY A 102 9.51 -10.80 -6.40
CA GLY A 102 8.33 -10.68 -5.54
C GLY A 102 8.51 -11.42 -4.22
N LEU A 103 9.02 -12.64 -4.29
CA LEU A 103 9.36 -13.47 -3.12
C LEU A 103 10.46 -12.81 -2.27
N ALA A 104 11.55 -12.33 -2.87
CA ALA A 104 12.66 -11.72 -2.15
C ALA A 104 12.27 -10.40 -1.45
N GLN A 105 11.41 -9.60 -2.08
CA GLN A 105 11.00 -8.28 -1.59
C GLN A 105 9.90 -8.35 -0.55
N SER A 106 8.92 -9.23 -0.75
CA SER A 106 7.65 -9.20 -0.03
C SER A 106 7.07 -10.57 0.30
N SER A 107 7.83 -11.66 0.10
CA SER A 107 7.31 -13.03 0.17
C SER A 107 6.11 -13.25 -0.76
N GLY A 108 6.11 -12.54 -1.90
CA GLY A 108 5.09 -12.59 -2.93
C GLY A 108 3.79 -11.87 -2.60
N VAL A 109 3.77 -11.02 -1.56
CA VAL A 109 2.61 -10.23 -1.20
C VAL A 109 2.52 -8.96 -2.04
N MET A 110 1.35 -8.71 -2.62
CA MET A 110 1.03 -7.45 -3.28
C MET A 110 -0.15 -6.76 -2.60
N VAL A 111 -0.33 -5.47 -2.91
CA VAL A 111 -1.39 -4.64 -2.33
C VAL A 111 -2.22 -3.99 -3.41
N ASN A 112 -3.53 -3.91 -3.17
CA ASN A 112 -4.41 -3.06 -3.92
C ASN A 112 -4.53 -1.68 -3.29
N TYR A 113 -4.27 -0.64 -4.10
CA TYR A 113 -4.66 0.73 -3.77
C TYR A 113 -5.90 1.12 -4.57
N LYS A 114 -6.96 1.53 -3.89
CA LYS A 114 -8.21 1.95 -4.53
C LYS A 114 -8.29 3.47 -4.60
N TYR A 115 -8.67 3.98 -5.77
CA TYR A 115 -8.94 5.38 -6.02
C TYR A 115 -10.45 5.63 -6.09
N ASP A 116 -11.01 6.14 -5.01
CA ASP A 116 -12.38 6.65 -4.99
C ASP A 116 -12.36 8.10 -5.45
N LEU A 117 -12.82 8.35 -6.69
CA LEU A 117 -12.78 9.66 -7.33
C LEU A 117 -13.40 10.78 -6.47
N SER A 118 -14.43 10.46 -5.68
CA SER A 118 -15.10 11.42 -4.80
C SER A 118 -14.26 11.81 -3.58
N ARG A 119 -13.29 10.96 -3.19
CA ARG A 119 -12.50 11.12 -1.97
C ARG A 119 -11.01 11.40 -2.20
N ILE A 120 -10.51 11.33 -3.45
CA ILE A 120 -9.08 11.54 -3.74
C ILE A 120 -8.55 12.83 -3.12
N ALA A 121 -9.25 13.96 -3.33
CA ALA A 121 -8.79 15.26 -2.82
C ALA A 121 -8.76 15.29 -1.28
N GLN A 122 -9.77 14.72 -0.63
CA GLN A 122 -9.83 14.60 0.82
C GLN A 122 -8.69 13.74 1.35
N ASN A 123 -8.52 12.52 0.81
CA ASN A 123 -7.51 11.57 1.25
C ASN A 123 -6.09 12.11 1.06
N SER A 124 -5.80 12.69 -0.11
CA SER A 124 -4.50 13.29 -0.41
C SER A 124 -4.18 14.43 0.57
N ASN A 125 -5.16 15.31 0.83
CA ASN A 125 -4.99 16.41 1.79
C ASN A 125 -4.77 15.90 3.24
N GLN A 126 -5.50 14.86 3.67
CA GLN A 126 -5.29 14.26 5.00
C GLN A 126 -3.91 13.61 5.11
N PHE A 127 -3.47 12.90 4.08
CA PHE A 127 -2.13 12.31 4.05
C PHE A 127 -1.04 13.38 4.09
N SER A 128 -1.15 14.43 3.27
CA SER A 128 -0.15 15.52 3.25
C SER A 128 -0.09 16.32 4.54
N LYS A 129 -1.22 16.55 5.23
CA LYS A 129 -1.27 17.39 6.45
C LYS A 129 -1.08 16.61 7.74
N ARG A 130 -1.58 15.38 7.80
CA ARG A 130 -1.67 14.57 9.03
C ARG A 130 -0.95 13.23 8.94
N GLN A 131 -0.38 12.90 7.79
CA GLN A 131 0.26 11.61 7.53
C GLN A 131 -0.69 10.43 7.77
N GLU A 132 -1.99 10.67 7.65
CA GLU A 132 -3.04 9.69 7.90
C GLU A 132 -3.08 8.64 6.78
N VAL A 133 -2.92 7.37 7.16
CA VAL A 133 -3.05 6.25 6.22
C VAL A 133 -4.53 5.89 6.05
N ALA A 134 -5.09 6.29 4.92
CA ALA A 134 -6.42 5.85 4.50
C ALA A 134 -6.37 4.34 4.16
N ALA A 135 -7.14 3.53 4.90
CA ALA A 135 -7.22 2.09 4.70
C ALA A 135 -8.66 1.60 4.92
N THR A 136 -9.02 0.46 4.31
CA THR A 136 -10.29 -0.22 4.59
C THR A 136 -10.29 -0.85 5.99
N SER A 137 -11.49 -1.08 6.53
CA SER A 137 -11.63 -1.75 7.84
C SER A 137 -11.04 -3.16 7.83
N SER A 138 -11.13 -3.89 6.71
CA SER A 138 -10.51 -5.22 6.55
C SER A 138 -8.99 -5.15 6.71
N VAL A 139 -8.32 -4.21 6.04
CA VAL A 139 -6.85 -4.05 6.15
C VAL A 139 -6.46 -3.61 7.55
N ARG A 140 -7.21 -2.69 8.18
CA ARG A 140 -6.97 -2.32 9.59
C ARG A 140 -7.10 -3.51 10.53
N ASN A 141 -8.08 -4.38 10.30
CA ASN A 141 -8.27 -5.60 11.10
C ASN A 141 -7.15 -6.62 10.87
N LEU A 142 -6.65 -6.76 9.64
CA LEU A 142 -5.45 -7.57 9.35
C LEU A 142 -4.24 -7.07 10.14
N ALA A 143 -3.96 -5.76 10.08
CA ALA A 143 -2.83 -5.16 10.78
C ALA A 143 -2.90 -5.35 12.32
N ARG A 144 -4.09 -5.22 12.91
CA ARG A 144 -4.30 -5.44 14.36
C ARG A 144 -4.05 -6.88 14.80
N ARG A 145 -4.22 -7.85 13.90
CA ARG A 145 -4.01 -9.28 14.17
C ARG A 145 -2.57 -9.74 13.90
N ALA A 146 -1.70 -8.84 13.47
CA ALA A 146 -0.30 -9.17 13.24
C ALA A 146 0.46 -9.21 14.56
N THR A 147 1.07 -10.35 14.85
CA THR A 147 1.96 -10.53 16.01
C THR A 147 3.39 -10.34 15.54
N LEU A 148 4.08 -9.34 16.08
CA LEU A 148 5.54 -9.23 15.97
C LEU A 148 6.17 -10.13 17.04
N ALA A 149 7.29 -10.77 16.73
CA ALA A 149 8.04 -11.51 17.75
C ALA A 149 8.44 -10.55 18.88
N SER A 150 8.15 -10.92 20.12
CA SER A 150 8.53 -10.17 21.33
C SER A 150 9.99 -10.35 21.67
#